data_AF-R9IX96-F1
#
_entry.id   AF-R9IX96-F1
#
_cell.length_a   1.000
_cell.length_b   1.000
_cell.length_c   1.000
_cell.angle_alpha   90.00
_cell.angle_beta   90.00
_cell.angle_gamma   90.00
#
_symmetry.space_group_name_H-M   'P 1'
#
loop_
_entity.id
_entity.type
_entity.pdbx_description
1 polymer ?
#
loop_
_entity_poly.entity_id
_entity_poly.type
_entity_poly.pdbx_seq_one_letter_code
_entity_poly.pdbx_strand_id
1 'polypeptide(L)'
;MKGFEISPDCMLEKSAKAIARELIKGSFVIGCDYKNKQLVLENVFHYTKSQRRMEIYTLFPDKHNEKRQLRLDAAFVMLGSRDILKDIMGILEVDLNNFDLFVIDKYENLYTEEVYDKYGGSMKLA
;
A
#
# COMPACT_ATOMS: atom_id res chain seq x y z
N MET A 1 -14.56 -10.32 14.91
CA MET A 1 -13.18 -10.04 14.47
C MET A 1 -12.38 -9.65 15.70
N LYS A 2 -11.25 -10.33 16.00
CA LYS A 2 -10.16 -9.58 16.65
C LYS A 2 -9.82 -8.47 15.67
N GLY A 3 -9.85 -7.22 16.12
CA GLY A 3 -9.58 -6.07 15.25
C GLY A 3 -8.23 -6.23 14.56
N PHE A 4 -8.01 -5.50 13.47
CA PHE A 4 -6.70 -5.37 12.87
C PHE A 4 -5.72 -4.91 13.97
N GLU A 5 -4.88 -5.80 14.48
CA GLU A 5 -3.96 -5.50 15.57
C GLU A 5 -2.73 -4.82 14.99
N ILE A 6 -2.68 -3.50 15.14
CA ILE A 6 -1.51 -2.71 14.74
C ILE A 6 -0.56 -2.70 15.91
N SER A 7 0.53 -3.45 15.77
CA SER A 7 1.70 -3.24 16.63
C SER A 7 2.28 -1.85 16.34
N PRO A 8 2.72 -1.09 17.36
CA PRO A 8 3.45 0.17 17.16
C PRO A 8 4.62 0.03 16.19
N ASP A 9 5.23 -1.16 16.11
CA ASP A 9 6.34 -1.45 15.20
C ASP A 9 5.94 -1.47 13.72
N CYS A 10 4.64 -1.44 13.41
CA CYS A 10 4.12 -1.37 12.05
C CYS A 10 3.88 0.08 11.60
N MET A 11 3.85 1.03 12.52
CA MET A 11 3.57 2.44 12.21
C MET A 11 4.80 3.10 11.59
N LEU A 12 4.58 3.84 10.49
CA LEU A 12 5.60 4.64 9.86
C LEU A 12 5.49 6.10 10.30
N GLU A 13 6.63 6.78 10.35
CA GLU A 13 6.66 8.23 10.38
C GLU A 13 5.90 8.78 9.16
N LYS A 14 4.99 9.74 9.38
CA LYS A 14 4.22 10.38 8.31
C LYS A 14 5.10 11.35 7.51
N SER A 15 6.04 10.79 6.76
CA SER A 15 6.89 11.52 5.82
C SER A 15 7.13 10.69 4.57
N ALA A 16 7.13 11.35 3.40
CA ALA A 16 7.32 10.70 2.11
C ALA A 16 8.62 9.89 2.06
N LYS A 17 9.67 10.38 2.74
CA LYS A 17 10.97 9.71 2.84
C LYS A 17 10.90 8.39 3.62
N ALA A 18 10.21 8.34 4.76
CA ALA A 18 10.09 7.13 5.56
C ALA A 18 9.29 6.06 4.79
N ILE A 19 8.17 6.48 4.19
CA ILE A 19 7.30 5.61 3.39
C ILE A 19 8.04 5.08 2.15
N ALA A 20 8.69 5.96 1.37
CA ALA A 20 9.41 5.58 0.16
C ALA A 20 10.53 4.57 0.43
N ARG A 21 11.21 4.68 1.58
CA ARG A 21 12.23 3.71 1.99
C ARG A 21 11.67 2.32 2.22
N GLU A 22 10.47 2.20 2.77
CA GLU A 22 9.81 0.90 2.93
C GLU A 22 9.32 0.36 1.59
N LEU A 23 8.75 1.20 0.74
CA LEU A 23 8.33 0.80 -0.61
C LEU A 23 9.49 0.23 -1.43
N ILE A 24 10.67 0.86 -1.41
CA ILE A 24 11.85 0.36 -2.14
C ILE A 24 12.33 -1.01 -1.66
N LYS A 25 12.05 -1.37 -0.40
CA LYS A 25 12.33 -2.71 0.14
C LYS A 25 11.33 -3.77 -0.36
N GLY A 26 10.27 -3.36 -1.04
CA GLY A 26 9.15 -4.22 -1.44
C GLY A 26 8.08 -4.36 -0.36
N SER A 27 8.11 -3.54 0.69
CA SER A 27 7.06 -3.57 1.71
C SER A 27 5.73 -3.10 1.10
N PHE A 28 4.63 -3.68 1.56
CA PHE A 28 3.29 -3.12 1.35
C PHE A 28 3.01 -2.10 2.44
N VAL A 29 2.78 -0.85 2.05
CA VAL A 29 2.45 0.24 2.97
C VAL A 29 0.97 0.56 2.82
N ILE A 30 0.24 0.62 3.93
CA ILE A 30 -1.19 0.89 3.96
C ILE A 30 -1.43 2.31 4.48
N GLY A 31 -2.11 3.13 3.69
CA GLY A 31 -2.68 4.40 4.13
C GLY A 31 -3.98 4.17 4.89
N CYS A 32 -4.11 4.80 6.06
CA CYS A 32 -5.20 4.58 7.00
C CYS A 32 -5.78 5.90 7.50
N ASP A 33 -7.09 5.91 7.75
CA ASP A 33 -7.85 7.04 8.29
C ASP A 33 -8.54 6.69 9.62
N TYR A 34 -8.72 7.68 10.49
CA TYR A 34 -9.55 7.55 11.67
C TYR A 34 -10.98 8.05 11.39
N LYS A 35 -11.92 7.13 11.17
CA LYS A 35 -13.35 7.45 11.01
C LYS A 35 -14.13 6.94 12.21
N ASN A 36 -14.90 7.81 12.87
CA ASN A 36 -15.73 7.46 14.04
C ASN A 36 -14.98 6.70 15.16
N LYS A 37 -13.74 7.12 15.47
CA LYS A 37 -12.83 6.45 16.43
C LYS A 37 -12.42 5.03 16.04
N GLN A 38 -12.62 4.64 14.79
CA GLN A 38 -12.15 3.38 14.21
C GLN A 38 -11.10 3.68 13.17
N LEU A 39 -10.08 2.82 13.10
CA LEU A 39 -9.11 2.88 12.02
C LEU A 39 -9.69 2.17 10.79
N VAL A 40 -9.68 2.88 9.66
CA VAL A 40 -10.11 2.40 8.36
C VAL A 40 -8.88 2.30 7.46
N LEU A 41 -8.70 1.14 6.84
CA LEU A 41 -7.66 0.95 5.84
C LEU A 41 -8.22 1.41 4.48
N GLU A 42 -7.51 2.31 3.81
CA GLU A 42 -8.00 2.96 2.59
C GLU A 42 -7.25 2.40 1.37
N ASN A 43 -5.97 2.74 1.23
CA ASN A 43 -5.15 2.41 0.07
C ASN A 43 -3.89 1.64 0.46
N VAL A 44 -3.40 0.80 -0.44
CA VAL A 44 -2.12 0.10 -0.29
C VAL A 44 -1.17 0.56 -1.38
N PHE A 45 0.02 0.96 -0.97
CA PHE A 45 1.12 1.36 -1.82
C PHE A 45 2.14 0.23 -1.87
N HIS A 46 2.62 -0.09 -3.06
CA HIS A 46 3.70 -1.05 -3.28
C HIS A 46 4.64 -0.56 -4.38
N TYR A 47 5.90 -0.97 -4.32
CA TYR A 47 6.84 -0.72 -5.41
C TYR A 47 7.47 -2.02 -5.90
N THR A 48 7.16 -2.36 -7.14
CA THR A 48 7.69 -3.53 -7.83
C THR A 48 9.00 -3.15 -8.54
N LYS A 49 10.13 -3.50 -7.91
CA LYS A 49 11.49 -3.13 -8.37
C LYS A 49 11.83 -3.64 -9.77
N SER A 50 11.45 -4.87 -10.10
CA SER A 50 11.71 -5.50 -11.41
C SER A 50 11.08 -4.71 -12.57
N GLN A 51 9.98 -4.02 -12.29
CA GLN A 51 9.21 -3.26 -13.27
C GLN A 51 9.38 -1.73 -13.11
N ARG A 52 10.13 -1.29 -12.09
CA ARG A 52 10.23 0.11 -11.67
C ARG A 52 8.86 0.78 -11.58
N ARG A 53 7.90 0.05 -11.00
CA ARG A 53 6.48 0.42 -10.98
C ARG A 53 6.02 0.65 -9.55
N MET A 54 5.48 1.83 -9.28
CA MET A 54 4.75 2.12 -8.05
C MET A 54 3.26 1.85 -8.30
N GLU A 55 2.63 1.14 -7.39
CA GLU A 55 1.27 0.65 -7.52
C GLU A 55 0.45 1.09 -6.31
N ILE A 56 -0.80 1.47 -6.59
CA ILE A 56 -1.79 1.83 -5.59
C ILE A 56 -2.96 0.87 -5.74
N TYR A 57 -3.32 0.22 -4.64
CA TYR A 57 -4.42 -0.72 -4.56
C TYR A 57 -5.51 -0.20 -3.62
N THR A 58 -6.75 -0.50 -3.97
CA THR A 58 -7.88 -0.45 -3.05
C THR A 58 -8.04 -1.79 -2.34
N LEU A 59 -8.49 -1.76 -1.09
CA LEU A 59 -8.73 -2.95 -0.27
C LEU A 59 -10.19 -3.39 -0.36
N PHE A 60 -10.41 -4.70 -0.42
CA PHE A 60 -11.74 -5.28 -0.26
C PHE A 60 -11.66 -6.61 0.50
N PRO A 61 -12.71 -6.98 1.25
CA PRO A 61 -12.71 -8.23 1.99
C PRO A 61 -12.80 -9.43 1.04
N ASP A 62 -12.13 -10.53 1.38
CA ASP A 62 -12.36 -11.81 0.73
C ASP A 62 -13.75 -12.39 1.12
N LYS A 63 -14.14 -13.51 0.51
CA LYS A 63 -15.44 -14.15 0.74
C LYS A 63 -15.71 -14.46 2.22
N HIS A 64 -14.67 -14.76 3.00
CA HIS A 64 -14.77 -15.08 4.43
C HIS A 64 -14.51 -13.87 5.34
N ASN A 65 -14.12 -12.72 4.78
CA ASN A 65 -13.74 -11.50 5.48
C ASN A 65 -12.60 -11.72 6.50
N GLU A 66 -11.70 -12.65 6.19
CA GLU A 66 -10.52 -13.00 6.99
C GLU A 66 -9.28 -12.25 6.52
N LYS A 67 -9.16 -11.98 5.22
CA LYS A 67 -8.06 -11.22 4.61
C LYS A 67 -8.57 -10.05 3.80
N ARG A 68 -7.65 -9.16 3.43
CA ARG A 68 -7.94 -8.09 2.47
C ARG A 68 -7.28 -8.41 1.14
N GLN A 69 -8.10 -8.48 0.10
CA GLN A 69 -7.65 -8.61 -1.28
C GLN A 69 -7.32 -7.23 -1.84
N LEU A 70 -6.42 -7.22 -2.84
CA LEU A 70 -5.92 -6.01 -3.48
C LEU A 70 -6.57 -5.85 -4.85
N ARG A 71 -7.11 -4.67 -5.12
CA ARG A 71 -7.56 -4.28 -6.46
C ARG A 71 -6.73 -3.10 -6.96
N LEU A 72 -6.06 -3.26 -8.10
CA LEU A 72 -5.24 -2.22 -8.71
C LEU A 72 -6.10 -1.01 -9.07
N ASP A 73 -5.74 0.14 -8.50
CA ASP A 73 -6.39 1.42 -8.74
C ASP A 73 -5.56 2.25 -9.72
N ALA A 74 -4.27 2.42 -9.43
CA ALA A 74 -3.33 3.17 -10.25
C ALA A 74 -1.94 2.52 -10.26
N ALA A 75 -1.19 2.77 -11.34
CA ALA A 75 0.22 2.38 -11.44
C ALA A 75 1.05 3.44 -12.17
N PHE A 76 2.24 3.72 -11.66
CA PHE A 76 3.19 4.69 -12.19
C PHE A 76 4.50 3.98 -12.55
N VAL A 77 4.88 4.01 -13.82
CA VAL A 77 6.12 3.39 -14.31
C VAL A 77 7.21 4.46 -14.44
N MET A 78 8.32 4.28 -13.71
CA MET A 78 9.41 5.25 -13.61
C MET A 78 10.49 5.01 -14.69
N LEU A 79 10.13 5.25 -15.95
CA LEU A 79 11.04 5.08 -17.10
C LEU A 79 12.16 6.12 -17.07
N GLY A 80 13.40 5.67 -17.25
CA GLY A 80 14.57 6.57 -17.34
C GLY A 80 14.95 7.27 -16.03
N SER A 81 14.30 6.93 -14.91
CA SER A 81 14.62 7.51 -13.61
C SER A 81 16.08 7.27 -13.21
N ARG A 82 16.72 8.35 -12.76
CA ARG A 82 18.07 8.34 -12.17
C ARG A 82 18.03 8.19 -10.65
N ASP A 83 16.90 8.51 -10.02
CA ASP A 83 16.70 8.47 -8.58
C ASP A 83 15.24 8.06 -8.26
N ILE A 84 15.02 6.75 -8.17
CA ILE A 84 13.72 6.15 -7.87
C ILE A 84 13.17 6.63 -6.52
N LEU A 85 14.04 6.85 -5.52
CA LEU A 85 13.60 7.29 -4.21
C LEU A 85 12.96 8.67 -4.30
N LYS A 86 13.60 9.59 -5.01
CA LYS A 86 13.07 10.94 -5.21
C LYS A 86 11.75 10.93 -5.97
N ASP A 87 11.62 10.09 -6.99
CA ASP A 87 10.38 9.98 -7.77
C ASP A 87 9.22 9.42 -6.95
N ILE A 88 9.46 8.37 -6.15
CA ILE A 88 8.45 7.82 -5.22
C ILE A 88 8.07 8.88 -4.19
N MET A 89 9.04 9.61 -3.63
CA MET A 89 8.76 10.68 -2.67
C MET A 89 7.85 11.76 -3.28
N GLY A 90 8.13 12.18 -4.52
CA GLY A 90 7.31 13.19 -5.21
C GLY A 90 5.86 12.75 -5.45
N ILE A 91 5.64 11.46 -5.74
CA ILE A 91 4.27 10.90 -5.84
C ILE A 91 3.59 10.91 -4.46
N LEU A 92 4.28 10.43 -3.43
CA LEU A 92 3.73 10.35 -2.08
C LEU A 92 3.40 11.72 -1.48
N GLU A 93 4.15 12.77 -1.81
CA GLU A 93 3.89 14.13 -1.31
C GLU A 93 2.52 14.67 -1.72
N VAL A 94 1.96 14.20 -2.85
CA VAL A 94 0.60 14.55 -3.29
C VAL A 94 -0.46 13.92 -2.38
N ASP A 95 -0.22 12.69 -1.94
CA ASP A 95 -1.20 11.88 -1.21
C ASP A 95 -0.98 11.86 0.31
N LEU A 96 0.15 12.35 0.80
CA LEU A 96 0.55 12.22 2.21
C LEU A 96 -0.49 12.78 3.18
N ASN A 97 -1.15 13.86 2.80
CA ASN A 97 -2.15 14.54 3.64
C ASN A 97 -3.54 13.91 3.53
N ASN A 98 -3.76 12.99 2.59
CA ASN A 98 -5.02 12.29 2.42
C ASN A 98 -5.21 11.17 3.46
N PHE A 99 -4.15 10.78 4.18
CA PHE A 99 -4.20 9.72 5.18
C PHE A 99 -3.77 10.24 6.56
N ASP A 100 -4.39 9.74 7.62
CA ASP A 100 -4.00 10.06 9.00
C ASP A 100 -2.73 9.31 9.42
N LEU A 101 -2.59 8.05 8.98
CA LEU A 101 -1.53 7.13 9.39
C LEU A 101 -1.07 6.25 8.22
N PHE A 102 0.20 5.88 8.24
CA PHE A 102 0.75 4.85 7.37
C PHE A 102 1.28 3.68 8.21
N VAL A 103 0.99 2.46 7.79
CA VAL A 103 1.49 1.23 8.41
C VAL A 103 2.06 0.27 7.39
N ILE A 104 2.97 -0.61 7.81
CA ILE A 104 3.44 -1.73 6.99
C ILE A 104 2.75 -3.03 7.40
N ASP A 105 2.41 -3.86 6.41
CA ASP A 105 1.82 -5.18 6.66
C ASP A 105 2.90 -6.20 7.05
N LYS A 106 3.38 -6.14 8.29
CA LYS A 106 4.37 -7.09 8.82
C LYS A 106 3.85 -8.50 9.06
N TYR A 107 2.53 -8.66 9.20
CA TYR A 107 1.90 -9.92 9.61
C TYR A 107 1.09 -10.59 8.49
N GLU A 108 1.34 -10.20 7.23
CA GLU A 108 0.75 -10.85 6.04
C GLU A 108 -0.80 -10.88 6.06
N ASN A 109 -1.40 -9.78 6.52
CA ASN A 109 -2.86 -9.60 6.54
C ASN A 109 -3.41 -9.34 5.13
N LEU A 110 -2.58 -8.82 4.23
CA LEU A 110 -2.90 -8.61 2.84
C LEU A 110 -2.72 -9.92 2.06
N TYR A 111 -3.69 -10.24 1.21
CA TYR A 111 -3.54 -11.30 0.23
C TYR A 111 -2.81 -10.74 -1.00
N THR A 112 -1.50 -11.02 -1.08
CA THR A 112 -0.60 -10.43 -2.09
C THR A 112 -0.28 -11.38 -3.25
N GLU A 113 -0.73 -12.64 -3.19
CA GLU A 113 -0.51 -13.62 -4.25
C GLU A 113 -1.30 -13.30 -5.53
N GLU A 114 -2.46 -12.66 -5.36
CA GLU A 114 -3.39 -12.34 -6.43
C GLU A 114 -3.89 -10.90 -6.27
N VAL A 115 -3.86 -10.16 -7.38
CA VAL A 115 -4.38 -8.81 -7.48
C VAL A 115 -5.45 -8.77 -8.55
N TYR A 116 -6.51 -8.02 -8.26
CA TYR A 116 -7.64 -7.85 -9.16
C TYR A 116 -7.52 -6.54 -9.95
N ASP A 117 -7.91 -6.55 -11.21
CA ASP A 117 -8.13 -5.33 -11.99
C ASP A 117 -9.54 -4.78 -11.77
N LYS A 118 -9.83 -3.61 -12.36
CA LYS A 118 -11.15 -2.96 -12.25
C LYS A 118 -12.29 -3.72 -12.93
N TYR A 119 -11.98 -4.72 -13.75
CA TYR A 119 -12.94 -5.56 -14.47
C TYR A 119 -13.15 -6.92 -13.79
N GLY A 120 -12.48 -7.18 -12.66
CA GLY A 120 -12.55 -8.45 -11.93
C GLY A 120 -11.64 -9.54 -12.50
N GLY A 121 -10.79 -9.22 -13.49
CA GLY A 121 -9.70 -10.09 -13.89
C GLY A 121 -8.63 -10.12 -12.81
N SER A 122 -7.99 -11.27 -12.61
CA SER A 122 -6.93 -11.41 -11.62
C SER A 122 -5.58 -11.73 -12.23
N MET A 123 -4.52 -11.29 -11.56
CA MET A 123 -3.14 -11.54 -11.95
C MET A 123 -2.29 -11.86 -10.72
N LYS A 124 -1.24 -12.67 -10.92
CA LYS A 124 -0.22 -12.85 -9.89
C LYS A 124 0.62 -11.60 -9.78
N LEU A 125 0.91 -11.18 -8.55
CA LEU A 125 1.89 -10.14 -8.31
C LEU A 125 3.29 -10.68 -8.70
N ALA A 126 4.08 -9.86 -9.38
CA ALA A 126 5.35 -10.25 -10.02
C ALA A 126 6.57 -10.13 -9.11
#